data_AF-A0A7J4EBE1-F1
#
_entry.id   AF-A0A7J4EBE1-F1
#
_cell.length_a   1.000
_cell.length_b   1.000
_cell.length_c   1.000
_cell.angle_alpha   90.00
_cell.angle_beta   90.00
_cell.angle_gamma   90.00
#
_symmetry.space_group_name_H-M   'P 1'
#
loop_
_entity.id
_entity.type
_entity.pdbx_description
1 polymer ?
#
loop_
_entity_poly.entity_id
_entity_poly.type
_entity_poly.pdbx_seq_one_letter_code
_entity_poly.pdbx_strand_id
1 'polypeptide(L)'
;MIIRKLEEILDTERDIKTESWDSRRLLLKRDGMGYSVHDTLIHAGTETRIQYKNHLEACYCIEGEGEIESLESGEVHALKPKTIYALDKHDLHLLRAKSEMRLICVFNPPVVGREVHDENGVYPLLEGLKWIKTNKMSLEKQFDSDHELHIGLLVLATDPTLEIEFRQMLNGDNVAYFVNRVYYENPVTVENLRAMGDDLTRATSHILPESRLDVVAYGCTSGTAAIGADQTIEYMQRARPGVACTTPLIAACKGFSKLGVHRIALVTPYKSEVDDLIKDYFEEQNISVVKNCSFDLESDVEIARLPASSIYEAACKINNSEVEGVFISCTALRAADTIQPIEEEIDKPVVTSNQALLWDALRLCGYKKVIPGYGELMEI
;
A
#
# COMPACT_ATOMS: atom_id res chain seq x y z
N MET A 1 -25.79 -5.65 4.27
CA MET A 1 -27.18 -5.86 4.75
C MET A 1 -27.19 -7.15 5.56
N ILE A 2 -27.70 -7.13 6.80
CA ILE A 2 -27.77 -8.32 7.67
C ILE A 2 -29.18 -8.89 7.61
N ILE A 3 -29.31 -10.15 7.20
CA ILE A 3 -30.57 -10.91 7.22
C ILE A 3 -30.32 -12.13 8.10
N ARG A 4 -31.20 -12.36 9.08
CA ARG A 4 -31.08 -13.49 10.00
C ARG A 4 -32.47 -14.01 10.31
N LYS A 5 -32.65 -15.33 10.23
CA LYS A 5 -33.91 -15.96 10.59
C LYS A 5 -33.84 -16.48 12.01
N LEU A 6 -34.95 -16.43 12.73
CA LEU A 6 -35.02 -16.94 14.10
C LEU A 6 -34.73 -18.44 14.17
N GLU A 7 -35.22 -19.21 13.19
CA GLU A 7 -35.01 -20.66 13.07
C GLU A 7 -33.52 -21.05 12.96
N GLU A 8 -32.68 -20.16 12.44
CA GLU A 8 -31.23 -20.37 12.29
C GLU A 8 -30.44 -20.06 13.58
N ILE A 9 -31.09 -19.49 14.59
CA ILE A 9 -30.47 -19.12 15.88
C ILE A 9 -30.68 -20.21 16.93
N LEU A 10 -31.78 -20.96 16.84
CA LEU A 10 -32.14 -21.97 17.83
C LEU A 10 -31.00 -22.98 18.02
N ASP A 11 -30.72 -23.33 19.27
CA ASP A 11 -29.66 -24.27 19.67
C ASP A 11 -28.24 -23.89 19.25
N THR A 12 -27.99 -22.60 18.96
CA THR A 12 -26.65 -22.04 18.72
C THR A 12 -26.13 -21.26 19.92
N GLU A 13 -24.89 -20.76 19.83
CA GLU A 13 -24.32 -19.84 20.84
C GLU A 13 -25.13 -18.53 21.05
N ARG A 14 -26.08 -18.23 20.15
CA ARG A 14 -26.97 -17.06 20.22
C ARG A 14 -28.30 -17.37 20.91
N ASP A 15 -28.56 -18.62 21.25
CA ASP A 15 -29.75 -19.08 21.96
C ASP A 15 -29.40 -19.40 23.40
N ILE A 16 -29.56 -18.41 24.28
CA ILE A 16 -29.18 -18.53 25.69
C ILE A 16 -30.41 -18.96 26.49
N LYS A 17 -30.35 -20.16 27.06
CA LYS A 17 -31.45 -20.75 27.84
C LYS A 17 -31.14 -20.72 29.33
N THR A 18 -32.12 -20.37 30.14
CA THR A 18 -32.04 -20.39 31.61
C THR A 18 -33.28 -21.05 32.20
N GLU A 19 -33.33 -21.25 33.52
CA GLU A 19 -34.52 -21.81 34.17
C GLU A 19 -35.74 -20.88 34.04
N SER A 20 -35.52 -19.56 34.01
CA SER A 20 -36.58 -18.55 34.03
C SER A 20 -36.92 -17.96 32.65
N TRP A 21 -35.99 -17.98 31.71
CA TRP A 21 -36.13 -17.31 30.41
C TRP A 21 -35.13 -17.84 29.38
N ASP A 22 -35.48 -17.66 28.10
CA ASP A 22 -34.61 -17.90 26.95
C ASP A 22 -34.41 -16.60 26.18
N SER A 23 -33.18 -16.27 25.75
CA SER A 23 -32.89 -15.07 24.96
C SER A 23 -32.20 -15.44 23.65
N ARG A 24 -32.94 -15.25 22.54
CA ARG A 24 -32.52 -15.57 21.18
C ARG A 24 -31.97 -14.30 20.52
N ARG A 25 -30.65 -14.22 20.32
CA ARG A 25 -29.94 -12.96 20.03
C ARG A 25 -29.80 -12.67 18.54
N LEU A 26 -30.78 -11.96 18.00
CA LEU A 26 -30.90 -11.61 16.58
C LEU A 26 -29.86 -10.58 16.11
N LEU A 27 -29.44 -9.63 16.94
CA LEU A 27 -28.33 -8.70 16.67
C LEU A 27 -27.48 -8.52 17.93
N LEU A 28 -26.16 -8.44 17.77
CA LEU A 28 -25.17 -8.29 18.86
C LEU A 28 -24.17 -7.17 18.55
N LYS A 29 -23.34 -6.80 19.53
CA LYS A 29 -22.24 -5.82 19.37
C LYS A 29 -21.35 -6.11 18.15
N ARG A 30 -21.03 -7.38 17.90
CA ARG A 30 -20.21 -7.81 16.74
C ARG A 30 -20.85 -7.53 15.37
N ASP A 31 -22.18 -7.33 15.34
CA ASP A 31 -22.93 -7.02 14.13
C ASP A 31 -22.85 -5.51 13.78
N GLY A 32 -22.26 -4.65 14.63
CA GLY A 32 -21.83 -3.28 14.27
C GLY A 32 -22.93 -2.20 14.20
N MET A 33 -24.16 -2.50 14.66
CA MET A 33 -25.31 -1.60 14.50
C MET A 33 -25.48 -0.54 15.61
N GLY A 34 -24.71 -0.64 16.70
CA GLY A 34 -24.82 0.26 17.86
C GLY A 34 -25.88 -0.13 18.90
N TYR A 35 -26.66 -1.18 18.66
CA TYR A 35 -27.64 -1.78 19.58
C TYR A 35 -27.76 -3.29 19.33
N SER A 36 -28.26 -4.03 20.31
CA SER A 36 -28.60 -5.46 20.15
C SER A 36 -30.11 -5.66 20.16
N VAL A 37 -30.60 -6.69 19.46
CA VAL A 37 -32.02 -7.03 19.36
C VAL A 37 -32.19 -8.50 19.67
N HIS A 38 -33.01 -8.81 20.66
CA HIS A 38 -33.22 -10.16 21.15
C HIS A 38 -34.70 -10.52 21.10
N ASP A 39 -34.99 -11.78 20.81
CA ASP A 39 -36.31 -12.38 20.93
C ASP A 39 -36.33 -13.28 22.16
N THR A 40 -36.89 -12.77 23.25
CA THR A 40 -36.78 -13.34 24.59
C THR A 40 -38.10 -14.01 24.99
N LEU A 41 -38.02 -15.25 25.49
CA LEU A 41 -39.13 -15.96 26.12
C LEU A 41 -38.96 -15.88 27.64
N ILE A 42 -40.02 -15.53 28.37
CA ILE A 42 -40.07 -15.59 29.83
C ILE A 42 -41.02 -16.71 30.21
N HIS A 43 -40.54 -17.69 30.98
CA HIS A 43 -41.30 -18.89 31.29
C HIS A 43 -42.44 -18.58 32.26
N ALA A 44 -43.60 -19.20 32.05
CA ALA A 44 -44.77 -18.98 32.90
C ALA A 44 -44.47 -19.31 34.39
N GLY A 45 -44.98 -18.48 35.30
CA GLY A 45 -44.84 -18.67 36.75
C GLY A 45 -43.48 -18.28 37.32
N THR A 46 -42.60 -17.69 36.51
CA THR A 46 -41.27 -17.27 36.94
C THR A 46 -41.25 -15.80 37.34
N GLU A 47 -40.34 -15.48 38.26
CA GLU A 47 -40.04 -14.13 38.70
C GLU A 47 -38.54 -13.90 38.51
N THR A 48 -38.19 -12.80 37.84
CA THR A 48 -36.78 -12.42 37.64
C THR A 48 -36.55 -11.01 38.17
N ARG A 49 -35.56 -10.87 39.06
CA ARG A 49 -35.07 -9.57 39.54
C ARG A 49 -33.95 -9.08 38.64
N ILE A 50 -34.09 -7.88 38.10
CA ILE A 50 -33.22 -7.37 37.03
C ILE A 50 -32.82 -5.92 37.32
N GLN A 51 -31.56 -5.60 37.05
CA GLN A 51 -31.06 -4.22 37.01
C GLN A 51 -29.91 -4.11 36.01
N TYR A 52 -30.17 -3.59 34.81
CA TYR A 52 -29.11 -3.41 33.80
C TYR A 52 -28.29 -2.15 34.05
N LYS A 53 -27.32 -2.19 34.95
CA LYS A 53 -26.48 -1.02 35.28
C LYS A 53 -25.67 -0.44 34.12
N ASN A 54 -25.43 -1.25 33.08
CA ASN A 54 -24.55 -0.90 31.96
C ASN A 54 -25.30 -0.73 30.64
N HIS A 55 -26.61 -0.99 30.61
CA HIS A 55 -27.42 -0.99 29.39
C HIS A 55 -28.77 -0.33 29.67
N LEU A 56 -29.25 0.48 28.73
CA LEU A 56 -30.67 0.78 28.63
C LEU A 56 -31.34 -0.36 27.88
N GLU A 57 -32.53 -0.76 28.34
CA GLU A 57 -33.34 -1.78 27.68
C GLU A 57 -34.73 -1.24 27.36
N ALA A 58 -35.24 -1.57 26.18
CA ALA A 58 -36.64 -1.45 25.84
C ALA A 58 -37.20 -2.82 25.42
N CYS A 59 -38.36 -3.17 25.99
CA CYS A 59 -39.01 -4.47 25.81
C CYS A 59 -40.41 -4.30 25.27
N TYR A 60 -40.65 -4.82 24.07
CA TYR A 60 -41.99 -4.85 23.46
C TYR A 60 -42.60 -6.25 23.59
N CYS A 61 -43.69 -6.35 24.35
CA CYS A 61 -44.42 -7.59 24.54
C CYS A 61 -45.28 -7.90 23.31
N ILE A 62 -45.05 -9.08 22.72
CA ILE A 62 -45.78 -9.55 21.53
C ILE A 62 -46.69 -10.74 21.81
N GLU A 63 -46.41 -11.53 22.86
CA GLU A 63 -47.20 -12.69 23.28
C GLU A 63 -47.16 -12.84 24.81
N GLY A 64 -48.20 -13.45 25.39
CA GLY A 64 -48.28 -13.74 26.83
C GLY A 64 -48.69 -12.58 27.73
N GLU A 65 -48.81 -12.86 29.03
CA GLU A 65 -49.24 -11.92 30.06
C GLU A 65 -48.32 -11.99 31.28
N GLY A 66 -48.08 -10.84 31.89
CA GLY A 66 -47.26 -10.72 33.09
C GLY A 66 -47.38 -9.35 33.73
N GLU A 67 -46.40 -9.00 34.53
CA GLU A 67 -46.29 -7.68 35.17
C GLU A 67 -44.84 -7.31 35.42
N ILE A 68 -44.60 -6.01 35.47
CA ILE A 68 -43.33 -5.42 35.88
C ILE A 68 -43.57 -4.53 37.09
N GLU A 69 -42.75 -4.70 38.12
CA GLU A 69 -42.78 -3.92 39.35
C GLU A 69 -41.47 -3.12 39.48
N SER A 70 -41.57 -1.79 39.59
CA SER A 70 -40.41 -0.98 39.97
C SER A 70 -40.15 -1.15 41.46
N LEU A 71 -38.97 -1.66 41.82
CA LEU A 71 -38.61 -1.85 43.22
C LEU A 71 -38.22 -0.54 43.92
N GLU A 72 -38.07 0.56 43.18
CA GLU A 72 -37.82 1.88 43.74
C GLU A 72 -39.13 2.59 44.13
N SER A 73 -40.16 2.52 43.28
CA SER A 73 -41.45 3.19 43.53
C SER A 73 -42.52 2.26 44.12
N GLY A 74 -42.37 0.94 43.98
CA GLY A 74 -43.39 -0.05 44.31
C GLY A 74 -44.56 -0.10 43.30
N GLU A 75 -44.45 0.62 42.18
CA GLU A 75 -45.50 0.65 41.16
C GLU A 75 -45.47 -0.62 40.32
N VAL A 76 -46.65 -1.22 40.10
CA VAL A 76 -46.84 -2.45 39.33
C VAL A 76 -47.63 -2.15 38.06
N HIS A 77 -47.08 -2.56 36.92
CA HIS A 77 -47.70 -2.40 35.60
C HIS A 77 -47.97 -3.76 34.96
N ALA A 78 -49.18 -3.96 34.46
CA ALA A 78 -49.52 -5.18 33.73
C ALA A 78 -48.91 -5.16 32.31
N LEU A 79 -48.32 -6.29 31.91
CA LEU A 79 -47.73 -6.49 30.59
C LEU A 79 -48.60 -7.46 29.78
N LYS A 80 -48.92 -7.08 28.55
CA LYS A 80 -49.68 -7.89 27.58
C LYS A 80 -49.22 -7.54 26.15
N PRO A 81 -49.67 -8.25 25.11
CA PRO A 81 -49.28 -7.91 23.74
C PRO A 81 -49.61 -6.47 23.39
N LYS A 82 -48.69 -5.81 22.67
CA LYS A 82 -48.73 -4.38 22.30
C LYS A 82 -48.37 -3.41 23.43
N THR A 83 -47.71 -3.89 24.48
CA THR A 83 -47.15 -3.06 25.55
C THR A 83 -45.64 -2.95 25.40
N ILE A 84 -45.10 -1.74 25.47
CA ILE A 84 -43.67 -1.48 25.62
C ILE A 84 -43.40 -1.00 27.05
N TYR A 85 -42.31 -1.47 27.64
CA TYR A 85 -41.69 -0.81 28.78
C TYR A 85 -40.22 -0.53 28.46
N ALA A 86 -39.69 0.56 28.99
CA ALA A 86 -38.30 0.95 28.79
C ALA A 86 -37.71 1.36 30.14
N LEU A 87 -36.51 0.88 30.42
CA LEU A 87 -35.78 1.07 31.67
C LEU A 87 -34.77 2.20 31.47
N ASP A 88 -35.28 3.44 31.40
CA ASP A 88 -34.52 4.62 30.99
C ASP A 88 -33.52 5.12 32.05
N LYS A 89 -33.60 4.62 33.28
CA LYS A 89 -32.71 4.98 34.40
C LYS A 89 -31.96 3.79 34.99
N HIS A 90 -31.88 2.68 34.25
CA HIS A 90 -31.34 1.42 34.76
C HIS A 90 -32.17 0.90 35.95
N ASP A 91 -33.49 1.03 35.83
CA ASP A 91 -34.47 0.80 36.90
C ASP A 91 -34.37 -0.62 37.46
N LEU A 92 -34.22 -0.73 38.77
CA LEU A 92 -34.30 -2.00 39.48
C LEU A 92 -35.76 -2.47 39.50
N HIS A 93 -36.04 -3.65 38.95
CA HIS A 93 -37.40 -4.13 38.80
C HIS A 93 -37.53 -5.65 38.97
N LEU A 94 -38.76 -6.10 39.21
CA LEU A 94 -39.17 -7.50 39.09
C LEU A 94 -40.01 -7.68 37.84
N LEU A 95 -39.68 -8.69 37.04
CA LEU A 95 -40.49 -9.15 35.92
C LEU A 95 -41.13 -10.49 36.31
N ARG A 96 -42.46 -10.55 36.31
CA ARG A 96 -43.23 -11.76 36.63
C ARG A 96 -44.07 -12.19 35.44
N ALA A 97 -43.93 -13.45 35.04
CA ALA A 97 -44.71 -14.03 33.95
C ALA A 97 -45.92 -14.80 34.50
N LYS A 98 -47.13 -14.42 34.08
CA LYS A 98 -48.37 -15.15 34.42
C LYS A 98 -48.61 -16.29 33.43
N SER A 99 -48.30 -16.06 32.16
CA SER A 99 -48.20 -17.07 31.10
C SER A 99 -46.84 -16.94 30.41
N GLU A 100 -46.52 -17.85 29.48
CA GLU A 100 -45.27 -17.73 28.72
C GLU A 100 -45.30 -16.43 27.91
N MET A 101 -44.36 -15.53 28.19
CA MET A 101 -44.28 -14.23 27.54
C MET A 101 -43.22 -14.23 26.46
N ARG A 102 -43.47 -13.51 25.37
CA ARG A 102 -42.47 -13.25 24.35
C ARG A 102 -42.24 -11.75 24.20
N LEU A 103 -41.01 -11.33 24.43
CA LEU A 103 -40.57 -9.94 24.42
C LEU A 103 -39.52 -9.73 23.33
N ILE A 104 -39.68 -8.65 22.56
CA ILE A 104 -38.60 -8.13 21.72
C ILE A 104 -37.82 -7.11 22.52
N CYS A 105 -36.60 -7.47 22.92
CA CYS A 105 -35.74 -6.66 23.76
C CYS A 105 -34.68 -5.95 22.91
N VAL A 106 -34.47 -4.66 23.14
CA VAL A 106 -33.40 -3.86 22.52
C VAL A 106 -32.51 -3.31 23.60
N PHE A 107 -31.20 -3.52 23.49
CA PHE A 107 -30.21 -2.97 24.42
C PHE A 107 -29.28 -1.96 23.76
N ASN A 108 -29.00 -0.88 24.48
CA ASN A 108 -27.98 0.10 24.13
C ASN A 108 -27.21 0.53 25.40
N PRO A 109 -25.87 0.37 25.48
CA PRO A 109 -24.95 -0.28 24.52
C PRO A 109 -25.33 -1.73 24.18
N PRO A 110 -24.88 -2.29 23.04
CA PRO A 110 -25.26 -3.64 22.62
C PRO A 110 -24.62 -4.74 23.46
N VAL A 111 -25.35 -5.84 23.67
CA VAL A 111 -24.88 -7.10 24.28
C VAL A 111 -23.90 -7.82 23.35
N VAL A 112 -22.90 -8.53 23.89
CA VAL A 112 -21.80 -9.17 23.15
C VAL A 112 -22.04 -10.63 22.77
N GLY A 113 -22.86 -11.37 23.53
CA GLY A 113 -23.39 -12.67 23.11
C GLY A 113 -23.45 -13.78 24.17
N ARG A 114 -22.72 -13.71 25.28
CA ARG A 114 -22.66 -14.78 26.30
C ARG A 114 -23.16 -14.38 27.68
N GLU A 115 -23.59 -13.13 27.85
CA GLU A 115 -24.03 -12.58 29.12
C GLU A 115 -25.27 -13.32 29.64
N VAL A 116 -25.26 -13.79 30.87
CA VAL A 116 -26.49 -14.15 31.61
C VAL A 116 -26.61 -13.19 32.79
N HIS A 117 -27.80 -13.09 33.37
CA HIS A 117 -27.98 -12.34 34.62
C HIS A 117 -27.07 -12.93 35.70
N ASP A 118 -26.24 -12.07 36.32
CA ASP A 118 -25.47 -12.44 37.51
C ASP A 118 -26.35 -12.46 38.77
N GLU A 119 -25.75 -12.73 39.94
CA GLU A 119 -26.43 -12.75 41.25
C GLU A 119 -27.14 -11.44 41.63
N ASN A 120 -26.86 -10.34 40.91
CA ASN A 120 -27.48 -9.03 41.10
C ASN A 120 -28.47 -8.67 39.96
N GLY A 121 -28.76 -9.59 39.04
CA GLY A 121 -29.66 -9.35 37.92
C GLY A 121 -29.07 -8.45 36.83
N VAL A 122 -27.73 -8.39 36.72
CA VAL A 122 -27.01 -7.53 35.77
C VAL A 122 -26.54 -8.36 34.58
N TYR A 123 -26.61 -7.83 33.36
CA TYR A 123 -25.72 -8.29 32.29
C TYR A 123 -24.34 -7.68 32.50
N PRO A 124 -23.34 -8.48 32.93
CA PRO A 124 -22.01 -7.94 33.15
C PRO A 124 -21.44 -7.46 31.82
N LEU A 125 -20.72 -6.33 31.84
CA LEU A 125 -19.84 -6.00 30.73
C LEU A 125 -18.80 -7.12 30.62
N LEU A 126 -18.95 -8.01 29.64
CA LEU A 126 -17.93 -9.01 29.32
C LEU A 126 -16.75 -8.33 28.64
N GLU A 127 -16.01 -7.52 29.39
CA GLU A 127 -14.65 -7.15 29.05
C GLU A 127 -13.73 -8.33 29.41
N GLY A 128 -13.57 -9.28 28.48
CA GLY A 128 -12.56 -10.32 28.68
C GLY A 128 -12.85 -11.72 28.14
N LEU A 129 -13.56 -11.87 27.02
CA LEU A 129 -13.33 -13.08 26.21
C LEU A 129 -11.85 -13.08 25.81
N LYS A 130 -11.07 -14.02 26.39
CA LYS A 130 -9.68 -14.28 26.01
C LYS A 130 -9.66 -14.80 24.57
N TRP A 131 -9.64 -13.88 23.62
CA TRP A 131 -8.83 -14.02 22.43
C TRP A 131 -7.38 -14.27 22.87
N ILE A 132 -6.54 -14.87 22.01
CA ILE A 132 -5.08 -14.95 22.24
C ILE A 132 -4.69 -13.62 22.85
N LYS A 133 -4.28 -13.61 24.13
CA LYS A 133 -3.85 -12.37 24.77
C LYS A 133 -2.71 -11.90 23.90
N THR A 134 -2.92 -10.83 23.13
CA THR A 134 -1.79 -10.03 22.69
C THR A 134 -1.21 -9.55 24.00
N ASN A 135 -0.21 -10.27 24.51
CA ASN A 135 0.68 -9.70 25.49
C ASN A 135 1.15 -8.42 24.82
N LYS A 136 0.71 -7.26 25.31
CA LYS A 136 1.41 -6.02 25.04
C LYS A 136 2.77 -6.26 25.67
N MET A 137 3.67 -6.81 24.86
CA MET A 137 5.07 -6.81 25.15
C MET A 137 5.40 -5.33 25.23
N SER A 138 5.59 -4.82 26.44
CA SER A 138 6.28 -3.57 26.68
C SER A 138 7.75 -3.81 26.32
N LEU A 139 8.01 -4.11 25.05
CA LEU A 139 9.30 -3.83 24.48
C LEU A 139 9.40 -2.31 24.56
N GLU A 140 10.44 -1.81 25.22
CA GLU A 140 10.98 -0.52 24.78
C GLU A 140 11.06 -0.60 23.26
N LYS A 141 10.48 0.37 22.56
CA LYS A 141 10.51 0.38 21.10
C LYS A 141 11.98 0.51 20.68
N GLN A 142 12.66 -0.61 20.59
CA GLN A 142 13.98 -0.75 20.01
C GLN A 142 13.71 -0.80 18.52
N PHE A 143 13.96 0.33 17.87
CA PHE A 143 14.04 0.40 16.42
C PHE A 143 15.47 0.02 16.05
N ASP A 144 15.64 -0.88 15.09
CA ASP A 144 16.98 -1.21 14.60
C ASP A 144 17.70 0.07 14.17
N SER A 145 18.96 0.18 14.57
CA SER A 145 19.83 1.31 14.21
C SER A 145 20.46 1.17 12.83
N ASP A 146 20.30 0.00 12.19
CA ASP A 146 20.73 -0.22 10.81
C ASP A 146 19.72 0.44 9.88
N HIS A 147 20.05 1.66 9.44
CA HIS A 147 19.16 2.46 8.61
C HIS A 147 19.12 1.86 7.21
N GLU A 148 18.09 1.06 6.91
CA GLU A 148 17.75 0.65 5.56
C GLU A 148 17.65 1.88 4.66
N LEU A 149 18.43 1.91 3.58
CA LEU A 149 18.44 2.99 2.61
C LEU A 149 17.19 2.87 1.74
N HIS A 150 16.39 3.94 1.65
CA HIS A 150 15.11 3.94 0.97
C HIS A 150 15.16 4.75 -0.32
N ILE A 151 15.03 4.06 -1.46
CA ILE A 151 14.92 4.65 -2.78
C ILE A 151 13.44 4.76 -3.14
N GLY A 152 12.92 5.95 -3.41
CA GLY A 152 11.64 6.12 -4.09
C GLY A 152 11.85 5.97 -5.59
N LEU A 153 11.25 4.97 -6.22
CA LEU A 153 11.44 4.68 -7.65
C LEU A 153 10.16 4.99 -8.43
N LEU A 154 10.23 5.97 -9.32
CA LEU A 154 9.15 6.28 -10.26
C LEU A 154 9.39 5.52 -11.56
N VAL A 155 8.44 4.68 -11.95
CA VAL A 155 8.51 3.83 -13.14
C VAL A 155 7.37 4.21 -14.08
N LEU A 156 7.56 4.20 -15.39
CA LEU A 156 6.43 4.39 -16.29
C LEU A 156 5.42 3.24 -16.13
N ALA A 157 4.13 3.54 -16.28
CA ALA A 157 3.08 2.53 -16.20
C ALA A 157 3.26 1.40 -17.23
N THR A 158 3.95 1.71 -18.32
CA THR A 158 4.25 0.83 -19.47
C THR A 158 5.58 0.08 -19.34
N ASP A 159 6.46 0.45 -18.40
CA ASP A 159 7.81 -0.13 -18.27
C ASP A 159 7.77 -1.40 -17.40
N PRO A 160 8.09 -2.59 -17.96
CA PRO A 160 8.15 -3.84 -17.23
C PRO A 160 9.56 -4.22 -16.77
N THR A 161 10.59 -3.46 -17.18
CA THR A 161 12.00 -3.88 -17.15
C THR A 161 12.73 -3.27 -15.97
N LEU A 162 12.57 -1.97 -15.71
CA LEU A 162 13.36 -1.23 -14.74
C LEU A 162 13.36 -1.88 -13.34
N GLU A 163 12.20 -2.30 -12.85
CA GLU A 163 12.09 -2.96 -11.54
C GLU A 163 12.79 -4.32 -11.48
N ILE A 164 12.84 -5.03 -12.62
CA ILE A 164 13.49 -6.34 -12.74
C ILE A 164 14.99 -6.13 -12.72
N GLU A 165 15.52 -5.20 -13.51
CA GLU A 165 16.96 -4.93 -13.55
C GLU A 165 17.48 -4.33 -12.25
N PHE A 166 16.71 -3.47 -11.58
CA PHE A 166 17.04 -3.01 -10.22
C PHE A 166 17.15 -4.19 -9.25
N ARG A 167 16.18 -5.11 -9.26
CA ARG A 167 16.20 -6.30 -8.41
C ARG A 167 17.38 -7.21 -8.72
N GLN A 168 17.72 -7.34 -10.00
CA GLN A 168 18.79 -8.19 -10.48
C GLN A 168 20.17 -7.65 -10.06
N MET A 169 20.39 -6.34 -10.19
CA MET A 169 21.66 -5.71 -9.82
C MET A 169 21.84 -5.59 -8.30
N LEU A 170 20.75 -5.45 -7.53
CA LEU A 170 20.82 -5.35 -6.07
C LEU A 170 21.05 -6.72 -5.41
N ASN A 171 22.20 -6.89 -4.75
CA ASN A 171 22.62 -8.15 -4.12
C ASN A 171 22.46 -8.21 -2.57
N GLY A 172 21.72 -7.30 -1.93
CA GLY A 172 21.61 -7.18 -0.46
C GLY A 172 22.92 -6.68 0.18
N ASP A 173 22.98 -5.95 1.29
CA ASP A 173 22.06 -5.68 2.40
C ASP A 173 21.72 -4.19 2.51
N ASN A 174 20.62 -3.87 3.19
CA ASN A 174 20.30 -2.53 3.69
C ASN A 174 19.94 -1.47 2.62
N VAL A 175 19.39 -1.88 1.49
CA VAL A 175 18.77 -0.99 0.48
C VAL A 175 17.39 -1.56 0.08
N ALA A 176 16.35 -0.76 0.28
CA ALA A 176 15.00 -1.00 -0.22
C ALA A 176 14.64 0.06 -1.26
N TYR A 177 13.84 -0.34 -2.26
CA TYR A 177 13.22 0.59 -3.19
C TYR A 177 11.70 0.42 -3.20
N PHE A 178 10.99 1.54 -3.28
CA PHE A 178 9.54 1.61 -3.21
C PHE A 178 9.01 2.24 -4.48
N VAL A 179 8.22 1.49 -5.22
CA VAL A 179 7.82 1.84 -6.57
C VAL A 179 6.47 2.54 -6.59
N ASN A 180 6.36 3.60 -7.39
CA ASN A 180 5.06 4.06 -7.88
C ASN A 180 5.13 4.35 -9.38
N ARG A 181 3.97 4.28 -10.04
CA ARG A 181 3.87 4.39 -11.49
C ARG A 181 3.39 5.75 -11.95
N VAL A 182 4.06 6.24 -12.98
CA VAL A 182 3.74 7.47 -13.72
C VAL A 182 2.94 7.08 -14.95
N TYR A 183 1.75 7.66 -15.11
CA TYR A 183 0.92 7.46 -16.27
C TYR A 183 1.59 8.07 -17.51
N TYR A 184 1.57 7.29 -18.59
CA TYR A 184 2.14 7.66 -19.87
C TYR A 184 1.31 7.03 -20.98
N GLU A 185 1.09 7.79 -22.06
CA GLU A 185 0.32 7.34 -23.22
C GLU A 185 1.25 7.19 -24.45
N ASN A 186 1.23 6.01 -25.05
CA ASN A 186 1.92 5.73 -26.31
C ASN A 186 1.21 6.44 -27.48
N PRO A 187 1.91 6.79 -28.58
CA PRO A 187 3.31 6.46 -28.90
C PRO A 187 4.35 7.38 -28.24
N VAL A 188 5.63 7.01 -28.35
CA VAL A 188 6.77 7.78 -27.84
C VAL A 188 6.98 9.04 -28.67
N THR A 189 6.32 10.13 -28.25
CA THR A 189 6.42 11.47 -28.84
C THR A 189 6.84 12.50 -27.80
N VAL A 190 7.48 13.58 -28.24
CA VAL A 190 7.93 14.68 -27.35
C VAL A 190 6.75 15.30 -26.58
N GLU A 191 5.58 15.43 -27.23
CA GLU A 191 4.37 15.96 -26.60
C GLU A 191 3.87 15.07 -25.45
N ASN A 192 3.70 13.77 -25.72
CA ASN A 192 3.25 12.81 -24.70
C ASN A 192 4.23 12.72 -23.54
N LEU A 193 5.53 12.83 -23.82
CA LEU A 193 6.56 12.81 -22.79
C LEU A 193 6.48 14.04 -21.87
N ARG A 194 6.24 15.23 -22.43
CA ARG A 194 6.07 16.47 -21.66
C ARG A 194 4.82 16.48 -20.79
N ALA A 195 3.75 15.80 -21.23
CA ALA A 195 2.49 15.73 -20.49
C ALA A 195 2.58 14.98 -19.14
N MET A 196 3.65 14.23 -18.89
CA MET A 196 3.83 13.46 -17.66
C MET A 196 4.14 14.30 -16.41
N GLY A 197 4.51 15.58 -16.56
CA GLY A 197 5.07 16.41 -15.50
C GLY A 197 4.24 16.44 -14.19
N ASP A 198 2.94 16.68 -14.29
CA ASP A 198 2.07 16.73 -13.10
C ASP A 198 1.92 15.36 -12.43
N ASP A 199 1.91 14.29 -13.24
CA ASP A 199 1.80 12.93 -12.74
C ASP A 199 3.07 12.48 -11.99
N LEU A 200 4.25 13.02 -12.32
CA LEU A 200 5.47 12.83 -11.53
C LEU A 200 5.30 13.30 -10.09
N THR A 201 4.70 14.48 -9.89
CA THR A 201 4.47 15.05 -8.56
C THR A 201 3.52 14.15 -7.76
N ARG A 202 2.40 13.74 -8.39
CA ARG A 202 1.42 12.82 -7.77
C ARG A 202 2.04 11.46 -7.44
N ALA A 203 2.77 10.87 -8.37
CA ALA A 203 3.37 9.56 -8.18
C ALA A 203 4.41 9.60 -7.05
N THR A 204 5.22 10.67 -6.98
CA THR A 204 6.21 10.85 -5.92
C THR A 204 5.58 10.98 -4.54
N SER A 205 4.48 11.75 -4.41
CA SER A 205 3.85 12.00 -3.11
C SER A 205 3.22 10.74 -2.49
N HIS A 206 2.89 9.74 -3.31
CA HIS A 206 2.29 8.48 -2.88
C HIS A 206 3.32 7.39 -2.53
N ILE A 207 4.62 7.60 -2.78
CA ILE A 207 5.66 6.67 -2.32
C ILE A 207 5.91 6.92 -0.84
N LEU A 208 5.39 6.04 0.03
CA LEU A 208 5.58 6.09 1.49
C LEU A 208 5.36 7.48 2.12
N PRO A 209 4.17 8.10 2.01
CA PRO A 209 3.92 9.53 2.32
C PRO A 209 4.49 10.02 3.65
N GLU A 210 4.48 9.18 4.69
CA GLU A 210 4.93 9.53 6.05
C GLU A 210 6.32 8.98 6.41
N SER A 211 6.94 8.21 5.52
CA SER A 211 8.26 7.63 5.75
C SER A 211 9.36 8.43 5.06
N ARG A 212 10.58 8.25 5.58
CA ARG A 212 11.80 8.78 4.98
C ARG A 212 12.10 8.09 3.65
N LEU A 213 12.48 8.89 2.65
CA LEU A 213 13.18 8.46 1.44
C LEU A 213 14.55 9.15 1.43
N ASP A 214 15.60 8.41 1.10
CA ASP A 214 16.96 8.94 0.96
C ASP A 214 17.15 9.61 -0.41
N VAL A 215 16.53 9.05 -1.44
CA VAL A 215 16.61 9.52 -2.82
C VAL A 215 15.33 9.19 -3.56
N VAL A 216 14.94 10.03 -4.52
CA VAL A 216 13.90 9.75 -5.51
C VAL A 216 14.52 9.61 -6.90
N ALA A 217 14.28 8.50 -7.56
CA ALA A 217 14.81 8.17 -8.88
C ALA A 217 13.66 8.08 -9.88
N TYR A 218 13.73 8.86 -10.97
CA TYR A 218 12.75 8.78 -12.05
C TYR A 218 13.26 7.98 -13.24
N GLY A 219 12.65 6.82 -13.47
CA GLY A 219 12.99 5.85 -14.49
C GLY A 219 12.45 6.15 -15.88
N CYS A 220 12.80 7.28 -16.47
CA CYS A 220 12.55 7.52 -17.89
C CYS A 220 13.59 8.47 -18.51
N THR A 221 14.40 7.95 -19.42
CA THR A 221 15.45 8.71 -20.12
C THR A 221 14.86 9.73 -21.10
N SER A 222 13.95 9.29 -21.97
CA SER A 222 13.27 10.15 -22.95
C SER A 222 12.38 11.19 -22.29
N GLY A 223 11.66 10.81 -21.23
CA GLY A 223 10.84 11.73 -20.43
C GLY A 223 11.67 12.84 -19.81
N THR A 224 12.83 12.50 -19.25
CA THR A 224 13.78 13.50 -18.72
C THR A 224 14.27 14.45 -19.81
N ALA A 225 14.61 13.93 -21.00
CA ALA A 225 15.07 14.76 -22.12
C ALA A 225 13.98 15.74 -22.58
N ALA A 226 12.74 15.26 -22.72
CA ALA A 226 11.63 16.04 -23.24
C ALA A 226 11.09 17.08 -22.26
N ILE A 227 11.00 16.75 -20.97
CA ILE A 227 10.56 17.64 -19.88
C ILE A 227 11.69 18.62 -19.52
N GLY A 228 12.94 18.19 -19.62
CA GLY A 228 14.11 18.88 -19.09
C GLY A 228 14.48 18.34 -17.70
N ALA A 229 15.77 18.13 -17.47
CA ALA A 229 16.29 17.52 -16.24
C ALA A 229 15.93 18.34 -14.99
N ASP A 230 16.17 19.65 -15.01
CA ASP A 230 15.87 20.53 -13.86
C ASP A 230 14.38 20.56 -13.52
N GLN A 231 13.52 20.64 -14.54
CA GLN A 231 12.07 20.63 -14.35
C GLN A 231 11.58 19.27 -13.82
N THR A 232 12.18 18.17 -14.28
CA THR A 232 11.89 16.82 -13.79
C THR A 232 12.25 16.67 -12.31
N ILE A 233 13.40 17.21 -11.88
CA ILE A 233 13.81 17.27 -10.48
C ILE A 233 12.84 18.13 -9.67
N GLU A 234 12.42 19.29 -10.20
CA GLU A 234 11.48 20.17 -9.55
C GLU A 234 10.14 19.46 -9.25
N TYR A 235 9.60 18.69 -10.20
CA TYR A 235 8.36 17.92 -9.99
C TYR A 235 8.48 16.91 -8.83
N MET A 236 9.60 16.18 -8.74
CA MET A 236 9.83 15.25 -7.63
C MET A 236 10.00 15.99 -6.30
N GLN A 237 10.76 17.10 -6.28
CA GLN A 237 11.01 17.88 -5.08
C GLN A 237 9.78 18.65 -4.57
N ARG A 238 8.82 19.01 -5.43
CA ARG A 238 7.51 19.55 -5.01
C ARG A 238 6.79 18.59 -4.07
N ALA A 239 6.89 17.28 -4.31
CA ALA A 239 6.30 16.25 -3.45
C ALA A 239 7.20 15.85 -2.27
N ARG A 240 8.53 15.91 -2.45
CA ARG A 240 9.54 15.56 -1.43
C ARG A 240 10.61 16.64 -1.28
N PRO A 241 10.29 17.77 -0.62
CA PRO A 241 11.25 18.86 -0.47
C PRO A 241 12.52 18.41 0.27
N GLY A 242 13.68 18.74 -0.28
CA GLY A 242 14.99 18.44 0.32
C GLY A 242 15.50 17.01 0.12
N VAL A 243 14.72 16.11 -0.50
CA VAL A 243 15.20 14.77 -0.85
C VAL A 243 16.00 14.85 -2.16
N ALA A 244 17.15 14.19 -2.20
CA ALA A 244 17.96 14.10 -3.40
C ALA A 244 17.15 13.42 -4.53
N CYS A 245 17.29 13.91 -5.75
CA CYS A 245 16.56 13.36 -6.89
C CYS A 245 17.53 13.08 -8.05
N THR A 246 17.22 12.06 -8.86
CA THR A 246 18.02 11.71 -10.04
C THR A 246 17.17 11.11 -11.16
N THR A 247 17.77 11.02 -12.34
CA THR A 247 17.20 10.48 -13.59
C THR A 247 18.32 9.77 -14.38
N PRO A 248 17.99 8.90 -15.36
CA PRO A 248 19.00 8.21 -16.16
C PRO A 248 20.01 9.14 -16.82
N LEU A 249 19.58 10.30 -17.34
CA LEU A 249 20.47 11.24 -18.02
C LEU A 249 21.44 11.94 -17.06
N ILE A 250 20.93 12.42 -15.92
CA ILE A 250 21.76 13.02 -14.87
C ILE A 250 22.78 11.99 -14.37
N ALA A 251 22.30 10.77 -14.11
CA ALA A 251 23.13 9.68 -13.62
C ALA A 251 24.19 9.25 -14.64
N ALA A 252 23.84 9.14 -15.92
CA ALA A 252 24.77 8.80 -16.99
C ALA A 252 25.88 9.83 -17.14
N CYS A 253 25.55 11.13 -17.09
CA CYS A 253 26.56 12.19 -17.16
C CYS A 253 27.55 12.12 -16.00
N LYS A 254 27.05 11.90 -14.77
CA LYS A 254 27.90 11.68 -13.58
C LYS A 254 28.75 10.41 -13.73
N GLY A 255 28.18 9.34 -14.26
CA GLY A 255 28.86 8.07 -14.50
C GLY A 255 30.01 8.22 -15.50
N PHE A 256 29.76 8.80 -16.68
CA PHE A 256 30.79 9.06 -17.67
C PHE A 256 31.89 10.00 -17.14
N SER A 257 31.52 11.04 -16.39
CA SER A 257 32.50 11.91 -15.74
C SER A 257 33.42 11.13 -14.78
N LYS A 258 32.87 10.17 -14.03
CA LYS A 258 33.66 9.30 -13.13
C LYS A 258 34.55 8.31 -13.86
N LEU A 259 34.11 7.84 -15.03
CA LEU A 259 34.87 6.95 -15.91
C LEU A 259 35.89 7.71 -16.78
N GLY A 260 35.89 9.05 -16.77
CA GLY A 260 36.77 9.86 -17.62
C GLY A 260 36.40 9.82 -19.11
N VAL A 261 35.14 9.53 -19.42
CA VAL A 261 34.61 9.40 -20.79
C VAL A 261 33.99 10.73 -21.23
N HIS A 262 34.40 11.24 -22.39
CA HIS A 262 33.92 12.51 -22.96
C HIS A 262 33.35 12.37 -24.37
N ARG A 263 33.64 11.27 -25.09
CA ARG A 263 33.10 10.96 -26.41
C ARG A 263 32.38 9.64 -26.39
N ILE A 264 31.06 9.65 -26.59
CA ILE A 264 30.23 8.45 -26.49
C ILE A 264 29.60 8.05 -27.82
N ALA A 265 29.33 6.75 -27.96
CA ALA A 265 28.34 6.24 -28.89
C ALA A 265 26.99 6.10 -28.19
N LEU A 266 25.92 6.53 -28.86
CA LEU A 266 24.56 6.45 -28.38
C LEU A 266 23.82 5.28 -29.06
N VAL A 267 23.23 4.38 -28.27
CA VAL A 267 22.36 3.30 -28.73
C VAL A 267 20.98 3.54 -28.14
N THR A 268 19.97 3.75 -28.98
CA THR A 268 18.60 4.03 -28.54
C THR A 268 17.58 3.11 -29.21
N PRO A 269 16.34 3.04 -28.70
CA PRO A 269 15.28 2.33 -29.38
C PRO A 269 14.28 3.22 -30.13
N TYR A 270 14.41 4.55 -30.11
CA TYR A 270 13.34 5.49 -30.50
C TYR A 270 13.52 6.10 -31.89
N LYS A 271 12.50 6.82 -32.37
CA LYS A 271 12.63 7.70 -33.55
C LYS A 271 13.62 8.86 -33.32
N SER A 272 14.12 9.40 -34.42
CA SER A 272 15.17 10.44 -34.45
C SER A 272 14.89 11.67 -33.57
N GLU A 273 13.64 12.12 -33.46
CA GLU A 273 13.31 13.32 -32.66
C GLU A 273 13.63 13.16 -31.16
N VAL A 274 13.48 11.94 -30.62
CA VAL A 274 13.80 11.65 -29.21
C VAL A 274 15.30 11.46 -29.03
N ASP A 275 15.95 10.86 -30.03
CA ASP A 275 17.41 10.72 -30.05
C ASP A 275 18.11 12.08 -30.04
N ASP A 276 17.60 13.04 -30.83
CA ASP A 276 18.15 14.39 -30.90
C ASP A 276 18.08 15.08 -29.54
N LEU A 277 16.97 14.94 -28.79
CA LEU A 277 16.86 15.49 -27.44
C LEU A 277 17.87 14.89 -26.45
N ILE A 278 18.08 13.57 -26.53
CA ILE A 278 19.05 12.88 -25.66
C ILE A 278 20.47 13.31 -26.02
N LYS A 279 20.76 13.42 -27.32
CA LYS A 279 22.03 13.88 -27.84
C LYS A 279 22.33 15.31 -27.38
N ASP A 280 21.40 16.23 -27.61
CA ASP A 280 21.54 17.63 -27.24
C ASP A 280 21.81 17.77 -25.74
N TYR A 281 21.12 16.98 -24.90
CA TYR A 281 21.38 16.96 -23.47
C TYR A 281 22.84 16.57 -23.14
N PHE A 282 23.39 15.52 -23.76
CA PHE A 282 24.78 15.13 -23.51
C PHE A 282 25.77 16.21 -23.98
N GLU A 283 25.54 16.82 -25.16
CA GLU A 283 26.38 17.91 -25.67
C GLU A 283 26.37 19.12 -24.74
N GLU A 284 25.21 19.49 -24.19
CA GLU A 284 25.07 20.53 -23.15
C GLU A 284 25.86 20.21 -21.86
N GLN A 285 25.99 18.92 -21.53
CA GLN A 285 26.81 18.45 -20.41
C GLN A 285 28.30 18.25 -20.76
N ASN A 286 28.74 18.71 -21.94
CA ASN A 286 30.11 18.56 -22.45
C ASN A 286 30.55 17.10 -22.65
N ILE A 287 29.60 16.24 -23.04
CA ILE A 287 29.85 14.86 -23.48
C ILE A 287 29.43 14.76 -24.94
N SER A 288 30.41 14.61 -25.84
CA SER A 288 30.14 14.58 -27.28
C SER A 288 29.60 13.24 -27.73
N VAL A 289 28.49 13.24 -28.44
CA VAL A 289 27.91 12.04 -29.05
C VAL A 289 28.48 11.90 -30.47
N VAL A 290 29.56 11.12 -30.59
CA VAL A 290 30.29 10.97 -31.86
C VAL A 290 29.61 10.00 -32.82
N LYS A 291 28.76 9.12 -32.31
CA LYS A 291 27.96 8.17 -33.10
C LYS A 291 26.60 7.94 -32.45
N ASN A 292 25.60 7.65 -33.28
CA ASN A 292 24.26 7.24 -32.85
C ASN A 292 23.77 6.05 -33.69
N CYS A 293 23.10 5.08 -33.08
CA CYS A 293 22.27 4.09 -33.77
C CYS A 293 20.96 3.86 -33.02
N SER A 294 19.89 3.68 -33.77
CA SER A 294 18.56 3.43 -33.22
C SER A 294 17.89 2.18 -33.81
N PHE A 295 17.04 1.54 -33.01
CA PHE A 295 16.13 0.47 -33.44
C PHE A 295 14.81 0.98 -34.06
N ASP A 296 14.54 2.28 -34.04
CA ASP A 296 13.39 2.94 -34.69
C ASP A 296 12.02 2.35 -34.30
N LEU A 297 11.79 2.17 -33.00
CA LEU A 297 10.55 1.64 -32.41
C LEU A 297 9.67 2.76 -31.86
N GLU A 298 8.35 2.55 -31.88
CA GLU A 298 7.35 3.59 -31.53
C GLU A 298 6.66 3.36 -30.18
N SER A 299 6.74 2.15 -29.62
CA SER A 299 6.01 1.79 -28.39
C SER A 299 6.89 1.10 -27.35
N ASP A 300 6.68 1.44 -26.08
CA ASP A 300 7.41 0.81 -24.96
C ASP A 300 7.27 -0.71 -24.93
N VAL A 301 6.15 -1.24 -25.42
CA VAL A 301 5.87 -2.68 -25.49
C VAL A 301 6.81 -3.38 -26.46
N GLU A 302 7.10 -2.77 -27.61
CA GLU A 302 8.06 -3.30 -28.58
C GLU A 302 9.48 -3.20 -28.05
N ILE A 303 9.82 -2.05 -27.45
CA ILE A 303 11.13 -1.78 -26.86
C ILE A 303 11.46 -2.83 -25.79
N ALA A 304 10.53 -3.11 -24.88
CA ALA A 304 10.72 -4.12 -23.82
C ALA A 304 10.92 -5.54 -24.36
N ARG A 305 10.45 -5.82 -25.58
CA ARG A 305 10.58 -7.12 -26.24
C ARG A 305 11.83 -7.25 -27.08
N LEU A 306 12.61 -6.19 -27.24
CA LEU A 306 13.86 -6.25 -27.99
C LEU A 306 14.77 -7.32 -27.35
N PRO A 307 15.35 -8.24 -28.16
CA PRO A 307 16.27 -9.24 -27.65
C PRO A 307 17.56 -8.60 -27.11
N ALA A 308 18.08 -9.13 -26.01
CA ALA A 308 19.37 -8.72 -25.46
C ALA A 308 20.51 -8.88 -26.49
N SER A 309 20.44 -9.90 -27.36
CA SER A 309 21.40 -10.09 -28.46
C SER A 309 21.42 -8.92 -29.44
N SER A 310 20.27 -8.31 -29.74
CA SER A 310 20.19 -7.15 -30.62
C SER A 310 20.86 -5.93 -30.00
N ILE A 311 20.68 -5.74 -28.68
CA ILE A 311 21.33 -4.66 -27.91
C ILE A 311 22.85 -4.85 -27.92
N TYR A 312 23.31 -6.07 -27.61
CA TYR A 312 24.72 -6.46 -27.67
C TYR A 312 25.32 -6.18 -29.04
N GLU A 313 24.70 -6.67 -30.11
CA GLU A 313 25.20 -6.47 -31.47
C GLU A 313 25.29 -5.00 -31.86
N ALA A 314 24.29 -4.19 -31.50
CA ALA A 314 24.30 -2.76 -31.79
C ALA A 314 25.44 -2.04 -31.07
N ALA A 315 25.61 -2.31 -29.77
CA ALA A 315 26.67 -1.71 -28.95
C ALA A 315 28.08 -2.09 -29.43
N CYS A 316 28.29 -3.36 -29.82
CA CYS A 316 29.58 -3.79 -30.36
C CYS A 316 29.86 -3.20 -31.76
N LYS A 317 28.85 -3.14 -32.64
CA LYS A 317 29.01 -2.63 -34.01
C LYS A 317 29.22 -1.11 -34.08
N ILE A 318 28.64 -0.34 -33.16
CA ILE A 318 28.78 1.13 -33.19
C ILE A 318 30.18 1.58 -32.75
N ASN A 319 30.85 0.79 -31.91
CA ASN A 319 32.19 1.11 -31.40
C ASN A 319 33.23 1.28 -32.52
N ASN A 320 34.11 2.26 -32.35
CA ASN A 320 35.30 2.48 -33.18
C ASN A 320 36.36 3.26 -32.39
N SER A 321 37.46 3.67 -33.02
CA SER A 321 38.54 4.43 -32.36
C SER A 321 38.15 5.82 -31.82
N GLU A 322 37.04 6.41 -32.24
CA GLU A 322 36.62 7.75 -31.81
C GLU A 322 35.79 7.73 -30.52
N VAL A 323 35.12 6.61 -30.27
CA VAL A 323 34.26 6.34 -29.12
C VAL A 323 35.13 5.99 -27.90
N GLU A 324 34.89 6.64 -26.76
CA GLU A 324 35.51 6.34 -25.46
C GLU A 324 34.61 5.50 -24.56
N GLY A 325 33.29 5.54 -24.76
CA GLY A 325 32.32 4.69 -24.06
C GLY A 325 30.99 4.61 -24.79
N VAL A 326 30.13 3.66 -24.42
CA VAL A 326 28.82 3.45 -25.05
C VAL A 326 27.70 3.75 -24.05
N PHE A 327 26.72 4.56 -24.46
CA PHE A 327 25.48 4.75 -23.72
C PHE A 327 24.34 3.96 -24.36
N ILE A 328 23.73 3.04 -23.61
CA ILE A 328 22.54 2.31 -24.01
C ILE A 328 21.33 2.95 -23.32
N SER A 329 20.56 3.69 -24.12
CA SER A 329 19.44 4.50 -23.66
C SER A 329 18.13 3.74 -23.65
N CYS A 330 17.25 4.10 -22.70
CA CYS A 330 15.92 3.55 -22.40
C CYS A 330 15.90 2.60 -21.21
N THR A 331 14.94 2.81 -20.31
CA THR A 331 14.73 2.00 -19.11
C THR A 331 13.93 0.72 -19.38
N ALA A 332 13.19 0.67 -20.48
CA ALA A 332 12.47 -0.52 -20.92
C ALA A 332 13.39 -1.56 -21.61
N LEU A 333 14.60 -1.16 -22.05
CA LEU A 333 15.56 -2.09 -22.64
C LEU A 333 16.15 -3.03 -21.59
N ARG A 334 16.16 -4.34 -21.90
CA ARG A 334 16.71 -5.40 -21.06
C ARG A 334 18.22 -5.55 -21.31
N ALA A 335 18.99 -4.58 -20.84
CA ALA A 335 20.42 -4.43 -21.14
C ALA A 335 21.35 -4.87 -19.99
N ALA A 336 20.87 -5.07 -18.76
CA ALA A 336 21.71 -5.33 -17.58
C ALA A 336 22.71 -6.50 -17.78
N ASP A 337 22.24 -7.63 -18.30
CA ASP A 337 23.09 -8.81 -18.54
C ASP A 337 24.04 -8.67 -19.74
N THR A 338 23.85 -7.63 -20.57
CA THR A 338 24.73 -7.39 -21.72
C THR A 338 25.89 -6.46 -21.39
N ILE A 339 25.84 -5.74 -20.27
CA ILE A 339 26.82 -4.70 -19.92
C ILE A 339 28.23 -5.28 -19.89
N GLN A 340 28.46 -6.25 -18.99
CA GLN A 340 29.77 -6.86 -18.80
C GLN A 340 30.28 -7.56 -20.08
N PRO A 341 29.48 -8.39 -20.78
CA PRO A 341 29.89 -8.95 -22.07
C PRO A 341 30.25 -7.92 -23.14
N ILE A 342 29.55 -6.77 -23.20
CA ILE A 342 29.87 -5.73 -24.18
C ILE A 342 31.20 -5.09 -23.80
N GLU A 343 31.41 -4.70 -22.53
CA GLU A 343 32.69 -4.10 -22.09
C GLU A 343 33.88 -5.01 -22.39
N GLU A 344 33.75 -6.32 -22.16
CA GLU A 344 34.77 -7.33 -22.48
C GLU A 344 35.06 -7.43 -24.00
N GLU A 345 34.06 -7.26 -24.85
CA GLU A 345 34.20 -7.31 -26.30
C GLU A 345 34.81 -6.02 -26.87
N ILE A 346 34.41 -4.85 -26.34
CA ILE A 346 34.78 -3.55 -26.90
C ILE A 346 35.97 -2.87 -26.21
N ASP A 347 36.40 -3.39 -25.06
CA ASP A 347 37.47 -2.87 -24.18
C ASP A 347 37.26 -1.40 -23.79
N LYS A 348 36.00 -1.04 -23.50
CA LYS A 348 35.57 0.34 -23.14
C LYS A 348 34.34 0.32 -22.24
N PRO A 349 34.16 1.35 -21.38
CA PRO A 349 33.01 1.43 -20.50
C PRO A 349 31.66 1.48 -21.24
N VAL A 350 30.69 0.76 -20.68
CA VAL A 350 29.29 0.72 -21.12
C VAL A 350 28.41 1.21 -19.98
N VAL A 351 27.58 2.21 -20.28
CA VAL A 351 26.63 2.79 -19.32
C VAL A 351 25.22 2.58 -19.86
N THR A 352 24.34 1.97 -19.09
CA THR A 352 22.90 1.84 -19.44
C THR A 352 22.04 2.78 -18.60
N SER A 353 20.84 3.09 -19.09
CA SER A 353 19.89 3.94 -18.35
C SER A 353 19.55 3.38 -16.95
N ASN A 354 19.31 2.07 -16.85
CA ASN A 354 18.93 1.43 -15.58
C ASN A 354 20.11 1.29 -14.63
N GLN A 355 21.28 0.88 -15.13
CA GLN A 355 22.52 0.76 -14.37
C GLN A 355 22.96 2.13 -13.82
N ALA A 356 22.98 3.17 -14.67
CA ALA A 356 23.33 4.52 -14.24
C ALA A 356 22.38 5.03 -13.17
N LEU A 357 21.06 4.88 -13.38
CA LEU A 357 20.04 5.33 -12.44
C LEU A 357 20.22 4.66 -11.07
N LEU A 358 20.44 3.35 -11.05
CA LEU A 358 20.69 2.62 -9.82
C LEU A 358 21.99 3.09 -9.15
N TRP A 359 23.08 3.18 -9.91
CA TRP A 359 24.37 3.63 -9.40
C TRP A 359 24.28 5.01 -8.73
N ASP A 360 23.70 6.00 -9.40
CA ASP A 360 23.60 7.35 -8.84
C ASP A 360 22.65 7.40 -7.65
N ALA A 361 21.53 6.66 -7.69
CA ALA A 361 20.62 6.54 -6.54
C ALA A 361 21.34 5.94 -5.31
N LEU A 362 22.13 4.89 -5.51
CA LEU A 362 22.95 4.27 -4.46
C LEU A 362 23.99 5.25 -3.90
N ARG A 363 24.67 6.01 -4.75
CA ARG A 363 25.66 7.00 -4.30
C ARG A 363 25.00 8.16 -3.55
N LEU A 364 23.84 8.62 -4.00
CA LEU A 364 23.07 9.69 -3.35
C LEU A 364 22.53 9.28 -1.98
N CYS A 365 22.09 8.03 -1.80
CA CYS A 365 21.67 7.52 -0.49
C CYS A 365 22.84 7.08 0.41
N GLY A 366 24.09 7.21 -0.06
CA GLY A 366 25.28 6.92 0.72
C GLY A 366 25.69 5.45 0.74
N TYR A 367 25.16 4.61 -0.14
CA TYR A 367 25.63 3.25 -0.35
C TYR A 367 27.00 3.25 -1.05
N LYS A 368 27.98 2.60 -0.43
CA LYS A 368 29.40 2.65 -0.84
C LYS A 368 29.95 1.33 -1.39
N LYS A 369 29.20 0.23 -1.29
CA LYS A 369 29.69 -1.06 -1.80
C LYS A 369 29.62 -1.05 -3.33
N VAL A 370 30.56 -1.77 -3.93
CA VAL A 370 30.58 -2.09 -5.36
C VAL A 370 29.60 -3.22 -5.66
N ILE A 371 29.11 -3.26 -6.90
CA ILE A 371 28.25 -4.33 -7.40
C ILE A 371 28.92 -4.90 -8.66
N PRO A 372 29.65 -6.03 -8.54
CA PRO A 372 30.41 -6.58 -9.65
C PRO A 372 29.50 -7.23 -10.71
N GLY A 373 30.03 -7.37 -11.92
CA GLY A 373 29.37 -8.09 -13.03
C GLY A 373 28.34 -7.27 -13.81
N TYR A 374 28.21 -5.99 -13.52
CA TYR A 374 27.36 -5.04 -14.25
C TYR A 374 28.19 -3.86 -14.74
N GLY A 375 29.39 -4.12 -15.26
CA GLY A 375 30.30 -3.15 -15.86
C GLY A 375 31.03 -2.21 -14.89
N GLU A 376 32.05 -1.53 -15.41
CA GLU A 376 32.99 -0.69 -14.65
C GLU A 376 32.29 0.36 -13.77
N LEU A 377 31.16 0.94 -14.23
CA LEU A 377 30.42 1.95 -13.47
C LEU A 377 29.95 1.44 -12.10
N MET A 378 29.54 0.17 -12.01
CA MET A 378 29.01 -0.39 -10.77
C MET A 378 30.12 -0.78 -9.78
N GLU A 379 31.38 -0.73 -10.22
CA GLU A 379 32.58 -1.04 -9.44
C GLU A 379 33.29 0.20 -8.87
N ILE A 380 32.73 1.40 -9.06
CA ILE A 380 33.33 2.69 -8.63
C ILE A 380 32.49 3.55 -7.67
#